data_AF-A0AAW0RSR7-F1
#
_entry.id   AF-A0AAW0RSR7-F1
#
_cell.length_a   1.000
_cell.length_b   1.000
_cell.length_c   1.000
_cell.angle_alpha   90.00
_cell.angle_beta   90.00
_cell.angle_gamma   90.00
#
_symmetry.space_group_name_H-M   'P 1'
#
loop_
_entity.id
_entity.type
_entity.pdbx_description
1 polymer ?
#
loop_
_entity_poly.entity_id
_entity_poly.type
_entity_poly.pdbx_seq_one_letter_code
_entity_poly.pdbx_strand_id
1 'polypeptide(L)'
;MAAAEPLLKTKFLSDAAHLLRFAAPETSAYLMSECADHLSRQGSCVSDIYRQHVCTACGHIMIPGQATELRLEARSSCRKKSTSHRNGAFTSPKSLCKVLTCGHCKSITRIRLATPEKAARTKASRKKNDIISEPSIEKPKPNTNASSKKRAKNRKAGLQALLSSQQKPSAGLSLASFMK
;
A
#
# COMPACT_ATOMS: atom_id res chain seq x y z
N MET A 1 20.74 4.76 -36.49
CA MET A 1 20.76 6.05 -35.77
C MET A 1 19.36 6.71 -35.61
N ALA A 2 18.31 6.31 -36.34
CA ALA A 2 17.01 7.02 -36.33
C ALA A 2 16.09 6.77 -35.11
N ALA A 3 16.35 5.75 -34.29
CA ALA A 3 15.44 5.36 -33.19
C ALA A 3 15.61 6.19 -31.90
N ALA A 4 16.69 6.95 -31.74
CA ALA A 4 16.97 7.74 -30.52
C ALA A 4 16.28 9.11 -30.51
N GLU A 5 16.14 9.73 -31.68
CA GLU A 5 15.46 11.00 -31.93
C GLU A 5 14.06 11.12 -31.29
N PRO A 6 13.15 10.15 -31.52
CA PRO A 6 11.77 10.30 -31.07
C PRO A 6 11.57 10.13 -29.55
N LEU A 7 12.49 9.43 -28.86
CA LEU A 7 12.49 9.34 -27.41
C LEU A 7 13.07 10.61 -26.75
N LEU A 8 14.06 11.24 -27.39
CA LEU A 8 14.62 12.52 -26.94
C LEU A 8 13.57 13.64 -27.06
N LYS A 9 12.83 13.65 -28.17
CA LYS A 9 11.76 14.64 -28.39
C LYS A 9 10.63 14.53 -27.35
N THR A 10 10.14 13.33 -27.05
CA THR A 10 9.07 13.15 -26.04
C THR A 10 9.51 13.57 -24.64
N LYS A 11 10.77 13.32 -24.27
CA LYS A 11 11.35 13.82 -23.00
C LYS A 11 11.41 15.35 -22.98
N PHE A 12 11.97 15.97 -24.01
CA PHE A 12 12.05 17.43 -24.11
C PHE A 12 10.67 18.09 -24.01
N LEU A 13 9.69 17.60 -24.77
CA LEU A 13 8.33 18.12 -24.75
C LEU A 13 7.67 17.95 -23.37
N SER A 14 7.86 16.78 -22.74
CA SER A 14 7.39 16.54 -21.37
C SER A 14 8.00 17.53 -20.38
N ASP A 15 9.31 17.74 -20.42
CA ASP A 15 10.00 18.63 -19.48
C ASP A 15 9.58 20.09 -19.68
N ALA A 16 9.51 20.55 -20.94
CA ALA A 16 9.02 21.88 -21.28
C ALA A 16 7.57 22.12 -20.81
N ALA A 17 6.71 21.12 -20.96
CA ALA A 17 5.33 21.18 -20.49
C ALA A 17 5.26 21.32 -18.95
N HIS A 18 6.10 20.58 -18.21
CA HIS A 18 6.13 20.70 -16.75
C HIS A 18 6.64 22.07 -16.28
N LEU A 19 7.59 22.69 -16.99
CA LEU A 19 8.05 24.05 -16.70
C LEU A 19 6.95 25.10 -16.93
N LEU A 20 6.17 24.96 -18.00
CA LEU A 20 5.13 25.92 -18.39
C LEU A 20 3.80 25.72 -17.67
N ARG A 21 3.61 24.60 -16.98
CA ARG A 21 2.36 24.18 -16.33
C ARG A 21 1.61 25.30 -15.57
N PHE A 22 2.33 26.10 -14.77
CA PHE A 22 1.70 27.14 -13.96
C PHE A 22 1.53 28.46 -14.71
N ALA A 23 2.47 28.82 -15.59
CA ALA A 23 2.47 30.09 -16.30
C ALA A 23 1.56 30.07 -17.55
N ALA A 24 1.45 28.91 -18.21
CA ALA A 24 0.70 28.71 -19.43
C ALA A 24 0.13 27.26 -19.47
N PRO A 25 -0.94 26.98 -18.69
CA PRO A 25 -1.50 25.63 -18.59
C PRO A 25 -2.03 25.11 -19.93
N GLU A 26 -2.53 25.97 -20.80
CA GLU A 26 -2.99 25.62 -22.16
C GLU A 26 -1.82 25.17 -23.03
N THR A 27 -0.70 25.91 -23.01
CA THR A 27 0.52 25.53 -23.74
C THR A 27 1.10 24.22 -23.22
N SER A 28 1.14 24.05 -21.88
CA SER A 28 1.58 22.79 -21.29
C SER A 28 0.71 21.61 -21.73
N ALA A 29 -0.61 21.82 -21.84
CA ALA A 29 -1.55 20.80 -22.28
C ALA A 29 -1.34 20.42 -23.75
N TYR A 30 -1.11 21.43 -24.61
CA TYR A 30 -0.78 21.21 -26.02
C TYR A 30 0.51 20.39 -26.21
N LEU A 31 1.57 20.73 -25.47
CA LEU A 31 2.83 19.97 -25.53
C LEU A 31 2.64 18.52 -25.06
N MET A 32 1.79 18.30 -24.05
CA MET A 32 1.47 16.97 -23.59
C MET A 32 0.61 16.17 -24.58
N SER A 33 -0.32 16.80 -25.31
CA SER A 33 -1.05 16.11 -26.39
C SER A 33 -0.10 15.70 -27.52
N GLU A 34 0.85 16.56 -27.90
CA GLU A 34 1.90 16.21 -28.87
C GLU A 34 2.75 15.03 -28.38
N CYS A 35 3.07 14.96 -27.08
CA CYS A 35 3.72 13.78 -26.49
C CYS A 35 2.88 12.51 -26.67
N ALA A 36 1.57 12.57 -26.42
CA ALA A 36 0.68 11.41 -26.55
C ALA A 36 0.58 10.95 -28.01
N ASP A 37 0.52 11.88 -28.96
CA ASP A 37 0.49 11.58 -30.39
C ASP A 37 1.79 10.95 -30.86
N HIS A 38 2.93 11.46 -30.40
CA HIS A 38 4.23 10.87 -30.69
C HIS A 38 4.37 9.44 -30.14
N LEU A 39 3.91 9.18 -28.92
CA LEU A 39 3.90 7.83 -28.33
C LEU A 39 2.99 6.88 -29.11
N SER A 40 1.79 7.36 -29.50
CA SER A 40 0.81 6.58 -30.24
C SER A 40 1.30 6.21 -31.64
N ARG A 41 1.97 7.14 -32.34
CA ARG A 41 2.58 6.89 -33.67
C ARG A 41 3.69 5.86 -33.63
N GLN A 42 4.38 5.71 -32.50
CA GLN A 42 5.41 4.69 -32.28
C GLN A 42 4.82 3.30 -31.97
N GLY A 43 3.49 3.16 -31.93
CA GLY A 43 2.82 1.91 -31.56
C GLY A 43 2.89 1.58 -30.07
N SER A 44 3.41 2.51 -29.25
CA SER A 44 3.42 2.34 -27.79
C SER A 44 2.07 2.77 -27.23
N CYS A 45 1.40 1.87 -26.50
CA CYS A 45 0.22 2.26 -25.76
C CYS A 45 0.61 3.25 -24.65
N VAL A 46 -0.24 4.26 -24.44
CA VAL A 46 -0.03 5.23 -23.37
C VAL A 46 -0.09 4.51 -22.03
N SER A 47 1.01 4.52 -21.28
CA SER A 47 1.13 3.80 -20.02
C SER A 47 0.12 4.29 -18.98
N ASP A 48 -0.30 3.40 -18.08
CA ASP A 48 -1.16 3.79 -16.95
C ASP A 48 -0.47 4.83 -16.06
N ILE A 49 0.87 4.85 -16.01
CA ILE A 49 1.61 5.94 -15.37
C ILE A 49 1.27 7.24 -16.08
N TYR A 50 1.48 7.38 -17.39
CA TYR A 50 1.14 8.62 -18.10
C TYR A 50 -0.32 9.06 -17.87
N ARG A 51 -1.27 8.12 -17.97
CA ARG A 51 -2.72 8.37 -17.75
C ARG A 51 -3.06 8.84 -16.33
N GLN A 52 -2.19 8.59 -15.34
CA GLN A 52 -2.36 9.10 -13.97
C GLN A 52 -2.06 10.60 -13.83
N HIS A 53 -1.19 11.13 -14.70
CA HIS A 53 -0.62 12.47 -14.54
C HIS A 53 -1.08 13.41 -15.65
N VAL A 54 -1.49 12.87 -16.81
CA VAL A 54 -1.91 13.65 -17.96
C VAL A 54 -3.27 13.20 -18.44
N CYS A 55 -4.15 14.16 -18.68
CA CYS A 55 -5.46 13.91 -19.27
C CYS A 55 -5.30 13.46 -20.73
N THR A 56 -5.79 12.27 -21.07
CA THR A 56 -5.72 11.76 -22.45
C THR A 56 -6.66 12.45 -23.42
N ALA A 57 -7.65 13.22 -22.93
CA ALA A 57 -8.61 13.91 -23.76
C ALA A 57 -8.13 15.32 -24.18
N CYS A 58 -7.48 16.04 -23.26
CA CYS A 58 -7.10 17.44 -23.50
C CYS A 58 -5.63 17.77 -23.17
N GLY A 59 -4.82 16.78 -22.79
CA GLY A 59 -3.40 16.96 -22.47
C GLY A 59 -3.09 17.65 -21.13
N HIS A 60 -4.10 18.07 -20.37
CA HIS A 60 -3.87 18.80 -19.12
C HIS A 60 -3.15 17.96 -18.05
N ILE A 61 -2.12 18.52 -17.40
CA ILE A 61 -1.33 17.86 -16.35
C ILE A 61 -2.10 17.85 -15.03
N MET A 62 -2.67 16.69 -14.71
CA MET A 62 -3.49 16.42 -13.54
C MET A 62 -2.64 16.37 -12.25
N ILE A 63 -2.79 17.36 -11.36
CA ILE A 63 -2.28 17.30 -9.98
C ILE A 63 -3.46 17.22 -9.02
N PRO A 64 -3.58 16.12 -8.24
CA PRO A 64 -4.56 16.03 -7.17
C PRO A 64 -4.48 17.22 -6.21
N GLY A 65 -5.60 17.85 -5.92
CA GLY A 65 -5.67 19.05 -5.08
C GLY A 65 -5.53 20.38 -5.84
N GLN A 66 -5.15 20.34 -7.13
CA GLN A 66 -5.15 21.50 -8.02
C GLN A 66 -6.16 21.27 -9.15
N ALA A 67 -7.44 21.54 -8.87
CA ALA A 67 -8.60 21.35 -9.75
C ALA A 67 -8.86 19.91 -10.25
N THR A 68 -7.89 18.98 -10.14
CA THR A 68 -8.06 17.56 -10.45
C THR A 68 -8.60 16.83 -9.22
N GLU A 69 -9.67 16.08 -9.41
CA GLU A 69 -10.25 15.23 -8.36
C GLU A 69 -9.65 13.81 -8.44
N LEU A 70 -9.28 13.25 -7.29
CA LEU A 70 -8.78 11.89 -7.16
C LEU A 70 -9.67 11.13 -6.17
N ARG A 71 -10.27 10.03 -6.62
CA ARG A 71 -11.06 9.12 -5.79
C ARG A 71 -10.50 7.70 -5.84
N LEU A 72 -10.49 7.04 -4.69
CA LEU A 72 -10.17 5.61 -4.58
C LEU A 72 -11.47 4.84 -4.38
N GLU A 73 -11.81 4.01 -5.36
CA GLU A 73 -13.01 3.21 -5.35
C GLU A 73 -12.64 1.73 -5.21
N ALA A 74 -13.16 1.06 -4.18
CA ALA A 74 -13.17 -0.39 -4.16
C ALA A 74 -14.29 -0.85 -5.08
N ARG A 75 -13.96 -1.64 -6.11
CA ARG A 75 -15.00 -2.43 -6.77
C ARG A 75 -15.45 -3.50 -5.79
N SER A 76 -16.51 -3.21 -5.04
CA SER A 76 -17.33 -4.29 -4.50
C SER A 76 -17.77 -5.10 -5.71
N SER A 77 -17.50 -6.39 -5.69
CA SER A 77 -18.14 -7.28 -6.64
C SER A 77 -19.64 -6.97 -6.58
N CYS A 78 -20.24 -6.62 -7.70
CA CYS A 78 -21.68 -6.61 -7.81
C CYS A 78 -22.12 -8.04 -7.50
N ARG A 79 -22.41 -8.32 -6.23
CA ARG A 79 -23.26 -9.43 -5.85
C ARG A 79 -24.60 -9.06 -6.43
N LYS A 80 -24.84 -9.44 -7.69
CA LYS A 80 -26.20 -9.76 -8.10
C LYS A 80 -26.69 -10.70 -7.00
N LYS A 81 -27.72 -10.28 -6.27
CA LYS A 81 -28.48 -11.16 -5.37
C LYS A 81 -29.04 -12.27 -6.25
N SER A 82 -28.25 -13.30 -6.55
CA SER A 82 -28.83 -14.59 -6.87
C SER A 82 -29.07 -15.26 -5.53
N THR A 83 -30.35 -15.38 -5.22
CA THR A 83 -30.87 -16.35 -4.27
C THR A 83 -30.38 -17.74 -4.71
N SER A 84 -29.25 -18.19 -4.19
CA SER A 84 -28.86 -19.59 -4.30
C SER A 84 -28.04 -19.97 -3.08
N HIS A 85 -28.70 -20.72 -2.19
CA HIS A 85 -28.05 -21.56 -1.21
C HIS A 85 -27.11 -22.53 -1.93
N ARG A 86 -25.80 -22.42 -1.69
CA ARG A 86 -24.89 -23.53 -1.31
C ARG A 86 -23.43 -23.07 -1.35
N ASN A 87 -22.80 -23.22 -0.18
CA ASN A 87 -21.41 -23.61 0.10
C ASN A 87 -20.24 -22.84 -0.53
N GLY A 88 -19.43 -22.22 0.34
CA GLY A 88 -18.01 -21.93 0.08
C GLY A 88 -17.71 -20.66 -0.70
N ALA A 89 -18.07 -19.48 -0.17
CA ALA A 89 -17.73 -18.20 -0.78
C ALA A 89 -16.21 -17.93 -0.72
N PHE A 90 -15.47 -18.29 -1.77
CA PHE A 90 -14.16 -17.72 -2.04
C PHE A 90 -14.36 -16.23 -2.37
N THR A 91 -14.11 -15.34 -1.41
CA THR A 91 -14.17 -13.91 -1.65
C THR A 91 -13.02 -13.53 -2.57
N SER A 92 -13.29 -13.41 -3.87
CA SER A 92 -12.34 -12.83 -4.83
C SER A 92 -11.87 -11.47 -4.31
N PRO A 93 -10.57 -11.15 -4.38
CA PRO A 93 -10.06 -9.87 -3.89
C PRO A 93 -10.78 -8.73 -4.59
N LYS A 94 -11.29 -7.76 -3.80
CA LYS A 94 -11.89 -6.54 -4.33
C LYS A 94 -10.78 -5.75 -5.03
N SER A 95 -10.84 -5.61 -6.35
CA SER A 95 -9.89 -4.78 -7.09
C SER A 95 -10.15 -3.31 -6.77
N LEU A 96 -9.13 -2.59 -6.29
CA LEU A 96 -9.18 -1.15 -6.09
C LEU A 96 -9.00 -0.42 -7.43
N CYS A 97 -9.70 0.68 -7.63
CA CYS A 97 -9.61 1.53 -8.81
C CYS A 97 -9.30 2.97 -8.39
N LYS A 98 -8.34 3.59 -9.06
CA LYS A 98 -8.06 5.02 -9.00
C LYS A 98 -8.91 5.72 -10.05
N VAL A 99 -9.76 6.65 -9.63
CA VAL A 99 -10.58 7.48 -10.51
C VAL A 99 -10.03 8.89 -10.45
N LEU A 100 -9.62 9.41 -11.60
CA LEU A 100 -9.08 10.76 -11.78
C LEU A 100 -10.03 11.56 -12.66
N THR A 101 -10.43 12.75 -12.21
CA THR A 101 -11.26 13.68 -13.00
C THR A 101 -10.42 14.88 -13.39
N CYS A 102 -10.31 15.15 -14.68
CA CYS A 102 -9.54 16.28 -15.19
C CYS A 102 -10.16 17.62 -14.76
N GLY A 103 -9.36 18.51 -14.15
CA GLY A 103 -9.81 19.83 -13.72
C GLY A 103 -10.14 20.81 -14.85
N HIS A 104 -9.73 20.51 -16.09
CA HIS A 104 -9.94 21.37 -17.25
C HIS A 104 -11.17 20.94 -18.07
N CYS A 105 -11.16 19.72 -18.63
CA CYS A 105 -12.25 19.22 -19.49
C CYS A 105 -13.22 18.26 -18.78
N LYS A 106 -13.00 17.94 -17.50
CA LYS A 106 -13.85 17.04 -16.69
C LYS A 106 -13.92 15.59 -17.18
N SER A 107 -13.07 15.17 -18.11
CA SER A 107 -12.96 13.77 -18.51
C SER A 107 -12.51 12.89 -17.34
N ILE A 108 -13.04 11.66 -17.27
CA ILE A 108 -12.77 10.72 -16.18
C ILE A 108 -11.83 9.61 -16.66
N THR A 109 -10.72 9.43 -15.95
CA THR A 109 -9.76 8.36 -16.18
C THR A 109 -9.84 7.34 -15.04
N ARG A 110 -10.06 6.07 -15.37
CA ARG A 110 -10.10 4.96 -14.40
C ARG A 110 -8.91 4.04 -14.58
N ILE A 111 -8.18 3.80 -13.51
CA ILE A 111 -6.94 3.01 -13.50
C ILE A 111 -7.08 1.92 -12.46
N ARG A 112 -6.88 0.67 -12.88
CA ARG A 112 -7.02 -0.49 -12.00
C ARG A 112 -5.73 -0.63 -11.19
N LEU A 113 -5.86 -0.71 -9.88
CA LEU A 113 -4.73 -0.99 -9.01
C LEU A 113 -4.57 -2.51 -8.89
N ALA A 114 -3.32 -2.97 -8.99
CA ALA A 114 -2.99 -4.35 -8.69
C ALA A 114 -3.39 -4.66 -7.25
N THR A 115 -3.88 -5.89 -7.01
CA THR A 115 -4.19 -6.31 -5.64
C THR A 115 -2.88 -6.38 -4.88
N PRO A 116 -2.72 -5.65 -3.75
CA PRO A 116 -1.49 -5.74 -2.97
C PRO A 116 -1.30 -7.18 -2.50
N GLU A 117 -0.06 -7.65 -2.53
CA GLU A 117 0.27 -8.97 -1.99
C GLU A 117 -0.16 -9.01 -0.52
N LYS A 118 -0.81 -10.09 -0.11
CA LYS A 118 -1.26 -10.25 1.27
C LYS A 118 -0.02 -10.23 2.15
N ALA A 119 0.08 -9.22 3.02
CA ALA A 119 1.17 -9.14 3.99
C ALA A 119 1.25 -10.45 4.78
N ALA A 120 2.24 -11.29 4.46
CA ALA A 120 2.49 -12.52 5.17
C ALA A 120 2.99 -12.14 6.56
N ARG A 121 2.11 -12.25 7.57
CA ARG A 121 2.57 -12.25 8.95
C ARG A 121 3.39 -13.52 9.13
N THR A 122 4.71 -13.39 9.05
CA THR A 122 5.62 -14.43 9.52
C THR A 122 5.28 -14.66 10.98
N LYS A 123 4.60 -15.77 11.28
CA LYS A 123 4.58 -16.29 12.63
C LYS A 123 6.04 -16.53 12.97
N ALA A 124 6.59 -15.80 13.92
CA ALA A 124 7.92 -16.06 14.44
C ALA A 124 7.91 -17.51 14.96
N SER A 125 8.32 -18.46 14.11
CA SER A 125 8.64 -19.81 14.56
C SER A 125 9.85 -19.63 15.46
N ARG A 126 9.64 -19.82 16.76
CA ARG A 126 10.69 -19.81 17.77
C ARG A 126 11.70 -20.89 17.36
N LYS A 127 12.74 -20.51 16.62
CA LYS A 127 13.86 -21.40 16.32
C LYS A 127 14.49 -21.75 17.67
N LYS A 128 14.42 -23.03 18.01
CA LYS A 128 15.14 -23.61 19.15
C LYS A 128 16.62 -23.56 18.76
N ASN A 129 17.39 -22.72 19.42
CA ASN A 129 18.85 -22.76 19.30
C ASN A 129 19.29 -24.12 19.84
N ASP A 130 19.83 -24.98 18.98
CA ASP A 130 20.68 -26.08 19.41
C ASP A 130 22.04 -25.47 19.78
N ILE A 131 22.34 -25.48 21.08
CA ILE A 131 23.65 -25.16 21.63
C ILE A 131 24.38 -26.48 21.84
N ILE A 132 25.62 -26.46 21.37
CA ILE A 132 26.66 -27.49 21.36
C ILE A 132 27.01 -27.97 22.78
N SER A 133 27.51 -29.20 22.82
CA SER A 133 27.72 -30.19 23.89
C SER A 133 28.57 -29.83 25.13
N GLU A 134 28.12 -30.35 26.28
CA GLU A 134 28.84 -30.98 27.44
C GLU A 134 29.76 -30.16 28.39
N PRO A 135 30.10 -30.67 29.61
CA PRO A 135 29.24 -31.26 30.66
C PRO A 135 29.60 -30.76 32.10
N SER A 136 28.65 -30.65 33.05
CA SER A 136 28.96 -30.75 34.49
C SER A 136 27.73 -30.83 35.43
N ILE A 137 27.61 -31.96 36.12
CA ILE A 137 27.24 -32.18 37.54
C ILE A 137 25.86 -31.71 38.07
N GLU A 138 25.00 -32.73 38.30
CA GLU A 138 24.08 -33.01 39.43
C GLU A 138 23.01 -31.98 39.93
N LYS A 139 21.74 -32.30 39.58
CA LYS A 139 20.41 -32.24 40.28
C LYS A 139 20.23 -31.38 41.57
N PRO A 140 19.03 -30.81 41.86
CA PRO A 140 17.71 -31.42 41.61
C PRO A 140 16.59 -30.52 41.04
N LYS A 141 15.61 -31.21 40.45
CA LYS A 141 14.37 -30.71 39.83
C LYS A 141 13.48 -29.97 40.84
N PRO A 142 12.80 -28.88 40.43
CA PRO A 142 11.42 -28.66 40.79
C PRO A 142 10.51 -29.00 39.59
N ASN A 143 9.49 -29.80 39.89
CA ASN A 143 8.52 -30.33 38.96
C ASN A 143 7.87 -29.25 38.07
N THR A 144 7.83 -29.54 36.78
CA THR A 144 7.21 -28.73 35.73
C THR A 144 5.71 -29.03 35.59
N ASN A 145 4.97 -29.15 36.70
CA ASN A 145 3.53 -29.48 36.64
C ASN A 145 2.61 -28.64 37.55
N ALA A 146 3.06 -27.47 38.02
CA ALA A 146 2.21 -26.56 38.81
C ALA A 146 1.78 -25.26 38.08
N SER A 147 2.06 -25.10 36.78
CA SER A 147 1.71 -23.90 35.99
C SER A 147 0.38 -24.01 35.20
N SER A 148 -0.16 -25.23 35.02
CA SER A 148 -1.34 -25.46 34.18
C SER A 148 -2.65 -25.00 34.83
N LYS A 149 -2.82 -25.21 36.14
CA LYS A 149 -4.00 -24.70 36.88
C LYS A 149 -3.97 -23.20 37.18
N LYS A 150 -2.78 -22.58 37.30
CA LYS A 150 -2.66 -21.12 37.55
C LYS A 150 -3.00 -20.29 36.29
N ARG A 151 -2.70 -20.81 35.10
CA ARG A 151 -2.99 -20.12 33.83
C ARG A 151 -4.48 -20.14 33.45
N ALA A 152 -5.20 -21.19 33.81
CA ALA A 152 -6.66 -21.27 33.61
C ALA A 152 -7.44 -20.29 34.51
N LYS A 153 -6.96 -20.03 35.74
CA LYS A 153 -7.60 -19.07 36.66
C LYS A 153 -7.38 -17.62 36.22
N ASN A 154 -6.22 -17.30 35.66
CA ASN A 154 -5.92 -15.95 35.14
C ASN A 154 -6.60 -15.63 33.81
N ARG A 155 -7.19 -16.64 33.13
CA ARG A 155 -8.07 -16.43 31.97
C ARG A 155 -9.51 -16.05 32.36
N LYS A 156 -9.89 -16.26 33.63
CA LYS A 156 -11.21 -15.90 34.18
C LYS A 156 -11.18 -14.65 35.07
N ALA A 157 -10.00 -14.25 35.54
CA ALA A 157 -9.82 -13.02 36.29
C ALA A 157 -9.60 -11.89 35.26
N GLY A 158 -10.59 -11.00 35.12
CA GLY A 158 -10.60 -9.93 34.12
C GLY A 158 -9.38 -9.00 34.18
N LEU A 159 -9.35 -8.03 33.26
CA LEU A 159 -8.22 -7.12 33.01
C LEU A 159 -7.54 -6.56 34.28
N GLN A 160 -8.32 -6.25 35.31
CA GLN A 160 -7.84 -5.68 36.57
C GLN A 160 -6.87 -6.61 37.34
N ALA A 161 -7.08 -7.93 37.30
CA ALA A 161 -6.19 -8.90 37.96
C ALA A 161 -4.85 -9.06 37.24
N LEU A 162 -4.83 -8.84 35.92
CA LEU A 162 -3.59 -8.83 35.15
C LEU A 162 -2.77 -7.58 35.46
N LEU A 163 -3.41 -6.43 35.63
CA LEU A 163 -2.75 -5.16 35.98
C LEU A 163 -2.10 -5.21 37.37
N SER A 164 -2.73 -5.83 38.38
CA SER A 164 -2.13 -5.99 39.72
C SER A 164 -0.86 -6.85 39.70
N SER A 165 -0.78 -7.85 38.80
CA SER A 165 0.39 -8.73 38.68
C SER A 165 1.59 -8.08 37.98
N GLN A 166 1.37 -6.96 37.29
CA GLN A 166 2.41 -6.21 36.57
C GLN A 166 3.11 -5.16 37.45
N GLN A 167 2.65 -4.93 38.67
CA GLN A 167 3.23 -3.94 39.60
C GLN A 167 4.57 -4.35 40.24
N LYS A 168 5.33 -5.27 39.65
CA LYS A 168 6.75 -5.43 40.00
C LYS A 168 7.57 -4.51 39.10
N PRO A 169 8.23 -3.47 39.62
CA PRO A 169 9.03 -2.58 38.80
C PRO A 169 10.25 -3.36 38.28
N SER A 170 10.17 -3.82 37.03
CA SER A 170 11.38 -4.11 36.27
C SER A 170 12.07 -2.77 36.04
N ALA A 171 13.28 -2.62 36.58
CA ALA A 171 14.17 -1.51 36.32
C ALA A 171 14.30 -1.32 34.79
N GLY A 172 13.55 -0.37 34.25
CA GLY A 172 13.41 -0.10 32.83
C GLY A 172 13.30 1.40 32.67
N LEU A 173 14.19 1.93 31.84
CA LEU A 173 14.44 3.34 31.52
C LEU A 173 13.18 4.21 31.65
N SER A 174 13.17 5.08 32.67
CA SER A 174 12.12 6.06 32.90
C SER A 174 12.25 7.22 31.91
N LEU A 175 11.11 7.77 31.47
CA LEU A 175 10.99 8.87 30.51
C LEU A 175 11.78 10.13 30.95
N ALA A 176 12.04 10.27 32.25
CA ALA A 176 12.90 11.33 32.80
C ALA A 176 14.36 11.29 32.32
N SER A 177 14.87 10.15 31.82
CA SER A 177 16.24 10.04 31.30
C SER A 177 16.43 10.66 29.91
N PHE A 178 15.36 11.05 29.22
CA PHE A 178 15.42 11.59 27.85
C PHE A 178 15.06 13.07 27.73
N MET A 179 14.76 13.75 28.85
CA MET A 179 14.40 15.16 28.85
C MET A 179 15.44 15.99 29.62
N LYS A 180 16.59 16.21 28.97
CA LYS A 180 17.55 17.25 29.33
C LYS A 180 17.85 18.10 28.10
#